data_AF-F5T0V6-F1
#
_entry.id   AF-F5T0V6-F1
#
_cell.length_a   1.000
_cell.length_b   1.000
_cell.length_c   1.000
_cell.angle_alpha   90.00
_cell.angle_beta   90.00
_cell.angle_gamma   90.00
#
_symmetry.space_group_name_H-M   'P 1'
#
loop_
_entity.id
_entity.type
_entity.pdbx_description
1 polymer ?
#
loop_
_entity_poly.entity_id
_entity_poly.type
_entity_poly.pdbx_seq_one_letter_code
_entity_poly.pdbx_strand_id
1 'polypeptide(L)'
;MSDKFIVNCALEILRELAATENEISVGKLHSSWAKVEIQDIKLIGRSDGYAVLEAINYALPDTTYLMLTDAGELCEINDSCNF
;
A
#
# COMPACT_ATOMS: atom_id res chain seq x y z
N MET A 1 13.77 6.69 8.46
CA MET A 1 12.33 6.56 8.74
C MET A 1 12.11 5.31 9.61
N SER A 2 11.23 5.35 10.63
CA SER A 2 10.97 4.17 11.48
C SER A 2 9.94 3.24 10.83
N ASP A 3 10.01 1.95 11.13
CA ASP A 3 9.15 0.90 10.58
C ASP A 3 7.67 1.21 10.83
N LYS A 4 7.38 1.65 12.06
CA LYS A 4 6.03 2.05 12.48
C LYS A 4 5.52 3.25 11.68
N PHE A 5 6.38 4.20 11.34
CA PHE A 5 6.01 5.34 10.51
C PHE A 5 5.67 4.91 9.08
N ILE A 6 6.49 4.03 8.48
CA ILE A 6 6.27 3.51 7.12
C ILE A 6 4.93 2.78 7.02
N VAL A 7 4.67 1.87 7.97
CA VAL A 7 3.42 1.10 8.00
C VAL A 7 2.21 2.01 8.24
N ASN A 8 2.33 3.01 9.12
CA ASN A 8 1.26 3.98 9.33
C ASN A 8 0.99 4.84 8.09
N CYS A 9 2.03 5.33 7.41
CA CYS A 9 1.88 6.08 6.16
C CYS A 9 1.14 5.26 5.10
N ALA A 10 1.54 4.01 4.91
CA ALA A 10 0.87 3.12 3.97
C ALA A 10 -0.60 2.90 4.35
N LEU A 11 -0.89 2.68 5.63
CA LEU A 11 -2.27 2.52 6.11
C LEU A 11 -3.12 3.78 5.88
N GLU A 12 -2.57 4.98 6.12
CA GLU A 12 -3.28 6.23 5.88
C GLU A 12 -3.62 6.39 4.39
N ILE A 13 -2.65 6.17 3.50
CA ILE A 13 -2.87 6.24 2.05
C ILE A 13 -3.90 5.19 1.60
N LEU A 14 -3.84 3.96 2.12
CA LEU A 14 -4.85 2.93 1.82
C LEU A 14 -6.24 3.34 2.29
N ARG A 15 -6.38 3.98 3.45
CA ARG A 15 -7.68 4.47 3.95
C ARG A 15 -8.25 5.59 3.10
N GLU A 16 -7.40 6.43 2.50
CA GLU A 16 -7.84 7.47 1.57
C GLU A 16 -8.48 6.88 0.30
N LEU A 17 -8.18 5.62 -0.07
CA LEU A 17 -8.88 4.91 -1.17
C LEU A 17 -10.39 4.73 -0.92
N ALA A 18 -10.85 4.75 0.34
CA ALA A 18 -12.30 4.71 0.64
C ALA A 18 -12.98 6.07 0.41
N ALA A 19 -12.23 7.17 0.46
CA ALA A 19 -12.77 8.53 0.30
C ALA A 19 -12.94 8.91 -1.19
N THR A 20 -12.23 8.22 -2.09
CA THR A 20 -12.42 8.32 -3.54
C THR A 20 -13.57 7.43 -4.00
N GLU A 21 -14.81 7.83 -3.71
CA GLU A 21 -16.06 7.25 -4.29
C GLU A 21 -16.17 7.47 -5.82
N ASN A 22 -15.27 8.27 -6.41
CA ASN A 22 -15.04 8.30 -7.85
C ASN A 22 -13.76 7.53 -8.13
N GLU A 23 -13.83 6.56 -9.05
CA GLU A 23 -12.79 5.64 -9.56
C GLU A 23 -11.46 6.30 -10.00
N ILE A 24 -10.85 7.13 -9.17
CA ILE A 24 -9.50 7.66 -9.36
C ILE A 24 -8.61 6.72 -8.56
N SER A 25 -8.19 5.65 -9.23
CA SER A 25 -7.23 4.71 -8.71
C SER A 25 -5.97 5.47 -8.26
N VAL A 26 -5.74 5.56 -6.94
CA VAL A 26 -4.39 5.83 -6.43
C VAL A 26 -3.60 4.57 -6.75
N GLY A 27 -2.90 4.60 -7.89
CA GLY A 27 -2.08 3.50 -8.41
C GLY A 27 -2.77 2.13 -8.43
N LYS A 28 -3.73 1.87 -9.33
CA LYS A 28 -4.38 0.56 -9.57
C LYS A 28 -4.96 -0.20 -8.35
N LEU A 29 -4.89 0.33 -7.13
CA LEU A 29 -5.38 -0.34 -5.93
C LEU A 29 -6.91 -0.26 -5.87
N HIS A 30 -7.55 -1.42 -5.74
CA HIS A 30 -8.99 -1.55 -5.56
C HIS A 30 -9.47 -0.92 -4.24
N SER A 31 -10.68 -0.37 -4.19
CA SER A 31 -11.23 0.29 -2.98
C SER A 31 -11.38 -0.65 -1.78
N SER A 32 -11.36 -1.97 -1.98
CA SER A 32 -11.34 -2.96 -0.89
C SER A 32 -10.08 -2.89 -0.03
N TRP A 33 -8.99 -2.29 -0.52
CA TRP A 33 -7.75 -2.10 0.25
C TRP A 33 -7.89 -1.08 1.38
N ALA A 34 -8.90 -0.20 1.33
CA ALA A 34 -9.18 0.75 2.39
C ALA A 34 -9.66 0.12 3.71
N LYS A 35 -10.05 -1.16 3.67
CA LYS A 35 -10.52 -1.92 4.83
C LYS A 35 -9.41 -2.72 5.52
N VAL A 36 -8.19 -2.69 5.00
CA VAL A 36 -7.05 -3.43 5.56
C VAL A 36 -6.65 -2.83 6.91
N GLU A 37 -6.36 -3.69 7.89
CA GLU A 37 -5.91 -3.27 9.20
C GLU A 37 -4.39 -3.23 9.28
N ILE A 38 -3.85 -2.46 10.24
CA ILE A 38 -2.40 -2.30 10.40
C ILE A 38 -1.67 -3.63 10.63
N GLN A 39 -2.33 -4.60 11.26
CA GLN A 39 -1.80 -5.94 11.54
C GLN A 39 -1.59 -6.78 10.27
N ASP A 40 -2.28 -6.42 9.20
CA ASP A 40 -2.26 -7.10 7.91
C ASP A 40 -1.23 -6.49 6.95
N ILE A 41 -0.51 -5.44 7.40
CA ILE A 41 0.55 -4.76 6.67
C ILE A 41 1.89 -5.02 7.35
N LYS A 42 2.86 -5.54 6.60
CA LYS A 42 4.21 -5.85 7.10
C LYS A 42 5.26 -5.24 6.22
N LEU A 43 6.26 -4.62 6.84
CA LEU A 43 7.43 -4.12 6.13
C LEU A 43 8.37 -5.30 5.82
N ILE A 44 8.58 -5.58 4.54
CA ILE A 44 9.40 -6.72 4.08
C ILE A 44 10.74 -6.29 3.47
N GLY A 45 10.87 -5.03 3.07
CA GLY A 45 12.10 -4.54 2.44
C GLY A 45 12.24 -3.03 2.57
N ARG A 46 13.49 -2.56 2.55
CA ARG A 46 13.85 -1.14 2.48
C ARG A 46 15.03 -0.94 1.56
N SER A 47 14.98 0.12 0.80
CA SER A 47 16.07 0.61 -0.04
C SER A 47 16.21 2.12 0.18
N ASP A 48 17.29 2.69 -0.35
CA ASP A 48 17.40 4.14 -0.51
C ASP A 48 16.28 4.60 -1.47
N GLY A 49 15.38 5.46 -0.99
CA GLY A 49 14.27 6.01 -1.79
C GLY A 49 12.92 5.30 -1.68
N TYR A 50 12.83 4.08 -1.13
CA TYR A 50 11.55 3.38 -0.98
C TYR A 50 11.54 2.26 0.09
N ALA A 51 10.33 1.91 0.53
CA ALA A 51 10.02 0.78 1.39
C ALA A 51 9.06 -0.17 0.70
N VAL A 52 9.21 -1.47 0.94
CA VAL A 52 8.33 -2.52 0.40
C VAL A 52 7.53 -3.14 1.52
N LEU A 53 6.21 -3.15 1.37
CA LEU A 53 5.25 -3.65 2.31
C LEU A 53 4.50 -4.84 1.70
N GLU A 54 4.31 -5.89 2.47
CA GLU A 54 3.33 -6.94 2.19
C GLU A 54 2.01 -6.55 2.85
N ALA A 55 0.91 -6.60 2.11
CA ALA A 55 -0.43 -6.34 2.62
C ALA A 55 -1.37 -7.49 2.27
N ILE A 56 -2.11 -7.95 3.28
CA ILE A 56 -3.13 -9.00 3.12
C ILE A 56 -4.50 -8.35 3.13
N ASN A 57 -5.27 -8.54 2.06
CA ASN A 57 -6.68 -8.23 2.05
C ASN A 57 -7.45 -9.51 2.35
N TYR A 58 -8.38 -9.53 3.30
CA TYR A 58 -9.23 -10.71 3.52
C TYR A 58 -10.51 -10.69 2.68
N ALA A 59 -10.86 -9.55 2.09
CA ALA A 59 -12.01 -9.41 1.20
C ALA A 59 -11.69 -9.85 -0.24
N LEU A 60 -10.41 -9.90 -0.61
CA LEU A 60 -9.90 -10.50 -1.83
C LEU A 60 -8.98 -11.65 -1.42
N PRO A 61 -8.95 -12.81 -2.08
CA PRO A 61 -8.09 -13.93 -1.69
C PRO A 61 -6.59 -13.70 -1.98
N ASP A 62 -6.12 -12.46 -2.06
CA ASP A 62 -4.79 -12.10 -2.56
C ASP A 62 -3.95 -11.31 -1.54
N THR A 63 -2.70 -11.74 -1.41
CA THR A 63 -1.61 -10.94 -0.83
C THR A 63 -1.05 -10.05 -1.92
N THR A 64 -0.80 -8.78 -1.61
CA THR A 64 -0.17 -7.83 -2.52
C THR A 64 1.05 -7.20 -1.90
N TYR A 65 2.01 -6.85 -2.75
CA TYR A 65 3.18 -6.09 -2.34
C TYR A 65 3.00 -4.63 -2.75
N LEU A 66 3.28 -3.73 -1.83
CA LEU A 66 3.14 -2.29 -1.99
C LEU A 66 4.53 -1.66 -1.88
N MET A 67 4.82 -0.69 -2.73
CA MET A 67 6.00 0.16 -2.62
C MET A 67 5.56 1.52 -2.10
N LEU A 68 6.14 1.96 -0.98
CA LEU A 68 6.04 3.32 -0.48
C LEU A 68 7.32 4.08 -0.84
N THR A 69 7.22 5.11 -1.68
CA THR A 69 8.36 5.96 -2.03
C THR A 69 8.61 7.01 -0.95
N ASP A 70 9.83 7.56 -0.88
CA ASP A 70 10.13 8.69 0.01
C ASP A 70 9.32 9.96 -0.32
N ALA A 71 8.75 10.04 -1.53
CA ALA A 71 7.80 11.09 -1.92
C ALA A 71 6.41 10.90 -1.28
N GLY A 72 6.17 9.80 -0.56
CA GLY A 72 4.89 9.48 0.06
C GLY A 72 3.89 8.83 -0.89
N GLU A 73 4.35 8.31 -2.03
CA GLU A 73 3.48 7.64 -3.00
C GLU A 73 3.43 6.13 -2.69
N LEU A 74 2.22 5.56 -2.70
CA LEU A 74 2.01 4.14 -2.49
C LEU A 74 1.56 3.50 -3.81
N CYS A 75 2.33 2.54 -4.30
CA CYS A 75 2.06 1.84 -5.55
C CYS A 75 2.00 0.33 -5.32
N GLU A 76 1.08 -0.36 -6.00
CA GLU A 76 1.09 -1.82 -6.07
C GLU A 76 2.28 -2.29 -6.91
N ILE A 77 3.07 -3.22 -6.37
CA ILE A 77 4.08 -3.97 -7.12
C ILE A 77 3.35 -5.11 -7.83
N ASN A 78 2.91 -4.84 -9.05
CA ASN A 78 2.45 -5.87 -9.97
C ASN A 78 3.64 -6.35 -10.83
N ASP A 79 3.61 -7.61 -11.28
CA ASP A 79 4.61 -8.28 -12.16
C ASP A 79 5.00 -7.48 -13.42
N SER A 80 4.26 -6.41 -13.71
CA SER A 80 4.49 -5.52 -14.85
C SER A 80 5.68 -4.56 -14.68
N CYS A 81 6.23 -4.36 -13.47
CA CYS A 81 7.39 -3.50 -13.21
C CYS A 81 7.42 -2.20 -14.02
N ASN A 82 6.26 -1.53 -14.17
CA ASN A 82 6.19 -0.25 -14.87
C ASN A 82 5.99 0.84 -13.82
N PHE A 83 7.06 1.60 -13.62
CA PHE A 83 7.11 2.85 -12.86
C PHE A 83 6.48 3.98 -13.69
#